data_AF-A0A133VN32-F1
#
_entry.id   AF-A0A133VN32-F1
#
_cell.length_a   1.000
_cell.length_b   1.000
_cell.length_c   1.000
_cell.angle_alpha   90.00
_cell.angle_beta   90.00
_cell.angle_gamma   90.00
#
_symmetry.space_group_name_H-M   'P 1'
#
loop_
_entity.id
_entity.type
_entity.pdbx_description
1 polymer ?
#
loop_
_entity_poly.entity_id
_entity_poly.type
_entity_poly.pdbx_seq_one_letter_code
_entity_poly.pdbx_strand_id
1 'polypeptide(L)'
;MPQKASSWYIAATHYLTTALIGGILSRIIMIGIFVLLPELHSAIESLALLVVSTFSVGLAVWYSSAKVLKKKYTVKEKDRIIKLSTIYFIVLGLLALILYIFKGAFSTSSEVEIITFIFRTINLIVLLVVFRWGSKKFIKVEVDKNREV
;
A
#
# COMPACT_ATOMS: atom_id res chain seq x y z
N MET A 1 25.69 -9.39 -4.14
CA MET A 1 25.95 -7.94 -3.88
C MET A 1 24.72 -7.15 -4.27
N PRO A 2 24.31 -6.11 -3.51
CA PRO A 2 23.20 -5.24 -3.90
C PRO A 2 23.52 -4.54 -5.23
N GLN A 3 22.52 -4.45 -6.11
CA GLN A 3 22.67 -3.91 -7.45
C GLN A 3 22.44 -2.40 -7.45
N LYS A 4 23.22 -1.68 -8.27
CA LYS A 4 22.92 -0.30 -8.62
C LYS A 4 21.79 -0.32 -9.66
N ALA A 5 20.64 0.22 -9.30
CA ALA A 5 19.50 0.36 -10.19
C ALA A 5 19.00 1.81 -10.17
N SER A 6 18.26 2.20 -11.20
CA SER A 6 17.67 3.53 -11.29
C SER A 6 16.64 3.76 -10.18
N SER A 7 16.54 5.00 -9.69
CA SER A 7 15.61 5.37 -8.63
C SER A 7 14.14 5.06 -8.98
N TRP A 8 13.75 5.16 -10.26
CA TRP A 8 12.39 4.86 -10.72
C TRP A 8 12.06 3.36 -10.63
N TYR A 9 13.04 2.49 -10.93
CA TYR A 9 12.86 1.04 -10.88
C TYR A 9 12.79 0.54 -9.44
N ILE A 10 13.63 1.10 -8.55
CA ILE A 10 13.60 0.80 -7.12
C ILE A 10 12.26 1.25 -6.52
N ALA A 11 11.77 2.44 -6.89
CA ALA A 11 10.46 2.93 -6.47
C ALA A 11 9.31 2.05 -6.97
N ALA A 12 9.35 1.60 -8.23
CA ALA A 12 8.33 0.73 -8.80
C ALA A 12 8.32 -0.62 -8.09
N THR A 13 9.50 -1.20 -7.86
CA THR A 13 9.67 -2.45 -7.11
C THR A 13 9.15 -2.31 -5.68
N HIS A 14 9.45 -1.21 -5.00
CA HIS A 14 8.96 -0.95 -3.65
C HIS A 14 7.44 -0.93 -3.61
N TYR A 15 6.83 -0.13 -4.49
CA TYR A 15 5.38 -0.02 -4.63
C TYR A 15 4.74 -1.37 -4.96
N LEU A 16 5.19 -2.06 -6.02
CA LEU A 16 4.61 -3.32 -6.48
C LEU A 16 4.68 -4.40 -5.39
N THR A 17 5.83 -4.52 -4.74
CA THR A 17 6.00 -5.48 -3.63
C THR A 17 5.03 -5.18 -2.50
N THR A 18 4.89 -3.90 -2.13
CA THR A 18 3.98 -3.50 -1.06
C THR A 18 2.51 -3.67 -1.43
N ALA A 19 2.13 -3.33 -2.67
CA ALA A 19 0.76 -3.46 -3.16
C ALA A 19 0.35 -4.93 -3.29
N LEU A 20 1.22 -5.78 -3.83
CA LEU A 20 0.97 -7.21 -3.97
C LEU A 20 0.88 -7.90 -2.61
N ILE A 21 1.89 -7.73 -1.76
CA ILE A 21 1.91 -8.39 -0.45
C ILE A 21 0.79 -7.84 0.45
N GLY A 22 0.61 -6.53 0.51
CA GLY A 22 -0.44 -5.90 1.31
C GLY A 22 -1.84 -6.29 0.80
N GLY A 23 -2.03 -6.34 -0.51
CA GLY A 23 -3.27 -6.77 -1.14
C GLY A 23 -3.59 -8.24 -0.88
N ILE A 24 -2.63 -9.15 -1.09
CA ILE A 24 -2.82 -10.58 -0.85
C ILE A 24 -3.08 -10.84 0.65
N LEU A 25 -2.26 -10.27 1.52
CA LEU A 25 -2.38 -10.47 2.97
C LEU A 25 -3.73 -9.97 3.50
N SER A 26 -4.16 -8.78 3.07
CA SER A 26 -5.47 -8.26 3.48
C SER A 26 -6.62 -9.14 2.99
N ARG A 27 -6.55 -9.67 1.76
CA ARG A 27 -7.57 -10.59 1.24
C ARG A 27 -7.63 -11.91 2.01
N ILE A 28 -6.49 -12.52 2.32
CA ILE A 28 -6.43 -13.77 3.10
C ILE A 28 -7.06 -13.56 4.47
N ILE A 29 -6.69 -12.47 5.17
CA ILE A 29 -7.24 -12.17 6.49
C ILE A 29 -8.74 -11.92 6.43
N MET A 30 -9.21 -11.12 5.45
CA MET A 30 -10.64 -10.86 5.29
C MET A 30 -11.43 -12.13 4.99
N ILE A 31 -10.93 -13.03 4.12
CA ILE A 31 -11.58 -14.32 3.87
C ILE A 31 -11.70 -15.12 5.17
N GLY A 32 -10.64 -15.17 5.98
CA GLY A 32 -10.69 -15.84 7.28
C GLY A 32 -11.73 -15.25 8.23
N ILE A 33 -11.83 -13.91 8.30
CA ILE A 33 -12.84 -13.22 9.11
C ILE A 33 -14.25 -13.60 8.63
N PHE A 34 -14.52 -13.58 7.33
CA PHE A 34 -15.84 -13.90 6.79
C PHE A 34 -16.23 -15.37 6.96
N VAL A 35 -15.27 -16.29 6.89
CA VAL A 35 -15.52 -17.71 7.14
C VAL A 35 -15.88 -17.96 8.61
N LEU A 36 -15.26 -17.22 9.54
CA LEU A 36 -15.49 -17.39 10.98
C LEU A 36 -16.70 -16.60 11.48
N LEU A 37 -17.04 -15.48 10.82
CA LEU A 37 -18.10 -14.55 11.21
C LEU A 37 -18.98 -14.22 10.00
N PRO A 38 -19.81 -15.16 9.52
CA PRO A 38 -20.61 -14.98 8.31
C PRO A 38 -21.74 -13.93 8.46
N GLU A 39 -22.18 -13.64 9.69
CA GLU A 39 -23.26 -12.68 9.97
C GLU A 39 -22.75 -11.27 10.30
N LEU A 40 -21.53 -10.92 9.85
CA LEU A 40 -20.95 -9.62 10.15
C LEU A 40 -21.78 -8.50 9.51
N HIS A 41 -22.13 -7.48 10.30
CA HIS A 41 -22.91 -6.35 9.79
C HIS A 41 -22.05 -5.47 8.85
N SER A 42 -22.65 -4.90 7.80
CA SER A 42 -21.95 -4.16 6.74
C SER A 42 -21.05 -3.00 7.21
N ALA A 43 -21.45 -2.32 8.29
CA ALA A 43 -20.63 -1.27 8.91
C ALA A 43 -19.37 -1.84 9.58
N ILE A 44 -19.48 -3.00 10.23
CA ILE A 44 -18.37 -3.70 10.89
C ILE A 44 -17.44 -4.30 9.84
N GLU A 45 -17.97 -4.83 8.73
CA GLU A 45 -17.17 -5.30 7.59
C GLU A 45 -16.27 -4.20 7.02
N SER A 46 -16.83 -3.01 6.83
CA SER A 46 -16.10 -1.86 6.32
C SER A 46 -14.96 -1.47 7.27
N LEU A 47 -15.26 -1.37 8.57
CA LEU A 47 -14.25 -1.09 9.59
C LEU A 47 -13.16 -2.17 9.65
N ALA A 48 -13.54 -3.45 9.61
CA ALA A 48 -12.61 -4.57 9.59
C ALA A 48 -11.70 -4.49 8.36
N LEU A 49 -12.26 -4.21 7.18
CA LEU A 49 -11.50 -4.02 5.96
C LEU A 49 -10.47 -2.90 6.11
N LEU A 50 -10.85 -1.75 6.67
CA LEU A 50 -9.93 -0.63 6.91
C LEU A 50 -8.79 -1.03 7.84
N VAL A 51 -9.08 -1.67 8.96
CA VAL A 51 -8.06 -2.11 9.92
C VAL A 51 -7.12 -3.13 9.30
N VAL A 52 -7.67 -4.14 8.65
CA VAL A 52 -6.91 -5.23 8.01
C VAL A 52 -6.07 -4.71 6.85
N SER A 53 -6.60 -3.85 5.98
CA SER A 53 -5.84 -3.26 4.87
C SER A 53 -4.71 -2.38 5.39
N THR A 54 -4.98 -1.57 6.41
CA THR A 54 -3.99 -0.67 7.03
C THR A 54 -2.84 -1.47 7.64
N PHE A 55 -3.17 -2.49 8.43
CA PHE A 55 -2.17 -3.39 9.03
C PHE A 55 -1.36 -4.13 7.96
N SER A 56 -2.04 -4.67 6.94
CA SER A 56 -1.39 -5.43 5.87
C SER A 56 -0.45 -4.57 5.03
N VAL A 57 -0.85 -3.35 4.68
CA VAL A 57 0.02 -2.39 3.99
C VAL A 57 1.20 -2.00 4.88
N GLY A 58 0.98 -1.72 6.17
CA GLY A 58 2.05 -1.43 7.12
C GLY A 58 3.13 -2.52 7.16
N LEU A 59 2.72 -3.79 7.28
CA LEU A 59 3.61 -4.94 7.21
C LEU A 59 4.31 -5.08 5.85
N ALA A 60 3.58 -4.88 4.76
CA ALA A 60 4.12 -4.99 3.41
C ALA A 60 5.14 -3.88 3.09
N VAL A 61 4.95 -2.66 3.61
CA VAL A 61 5.93 -1.56 3.51
C VAL A 61 7.20 -1.91 4.28
N TRP A 62 7.05 -2.42 5.51
CA TRP A 62 8.18 -2.88 6.31
C TRP A 62 8.96 -3.97 5.59
N TYR A 63 8.26 -5.01 5.09
CA TYR A 63 8.88 -6.13 4.39
C TYR A 63 9.61 -5.67 3.12
N SER A 64 8.94 -4.88 2.29
CA SER A 64 9.50 -4.33 1.06
C SER A 64 10.76 -3.51 1.36
N SER A 65 10.72 -2.62 2.35
CA SER A 65 11.86 -1.77 2.70
C SER A 65 13.02 -2.54 3.36
N ALA A 66 12.71 -3.35 4.37
CA ALA A 66 13.71 -3.97 5.24
C ALA A 66 14.31 -5.25 4.66
N LYS A 67 13.56 -5.98 3.82
CA LYS A 67 14.01 -7.25 3.23
C LYS A 67 14.29 -7.13 1.75
N VAL A 68 13.38 -6.56 0.96
CA VAL A 68 13.53 -6.55 -0.51
C VAL A 68 14.53 -5.48 -0.93
N LEU A 69 14.28 -4.22 -0.59
CA LEU A 69 15.14 -3.12 -1.00
C LEU A 69 16.54 -3.25 -0.41
N LYS A 70 16.65 -3.47 0.90
CA LYS A 70 17.94 -3.62 1.59
C LYS A 70 18.81 -4.74 1.02
N LYS A 71 18.23 -5.87 0.58
CA LYS A 71 19.01 -7.00 0.04
C LYS A 71 19.36 -6.84 -1.43
N LYS A 72 18.47 -6.20 -2.22
CA LYS A 72 18.58 -6.18 -3.68
C LYS A 72 19.25 -4.92 -4.22
N TYR A 73 19.15 -3.78 -3.54
CA TYR A 73 19.54 -2.50 -4.12
C TYR A 73 20.34 -1.63 -3.16
N THR A 74 21.29 -0.88 -3.72
CA THR A 74 21.97 0.22 -3.03
C THR A 74 21.14 1.48 -3.15
N VAL A 75 20.56 1.91 -2.03
CA VAL A 75 19.66 3.08 -1.96
C VAL A 75 20.47 4.34 -1.64
N LYS A 76 20.68 5.20 -2.65
CA LYS A 76 21.34 6.51 -2.48
C LYS A 76 20.35 7.67 -2.36
N GLU A 77 19.31 7.68 -3.20
CA GLU A 77 18.32 8.75 -3.27
C GLU A 77 17.00 8.37 -2.57
N LYS A 78 17.05 8.16 -1.26
CA LYS A 78 15.90 7.72 -0.45
C LYS A 78 14.64 8.56 -0.71
N ASP A 79 14.76 9.88 -0.66
CA ASP A 79 13.61 10.78 -0.80
C ASP A 79 12.98 10.72 -2.19
N ARG A 80 13.80 10.55 -3.24
CA ARG A 80 13.29 10.40 -4.60
C ARG A 80 12.53 9.09 -4.76
N ILE A 81 13.04 8.00 -4.19
CA ILE A 81 12.36 6.70 -4.20
C ILE A 81 11.01 6.78 -3.50
N ILE A 82 10.95 7.38 -2.31
CA ILE A 82 9.69 7.55 -1.56
C ILE A 82 8.69 8.41 -2.34
N LYS A 83 9.14 9.52 -2.93
CA LYS A 83 8.27 10.39 -3.74
C LYS A 83 7.70 9.63 -4.94
N LEU A 84 8.54 8.97 -5.73
CA LEU A 84 8.11 8.21 -6.90
C LEU A 84 7.18 7.05 -6.52
N SER A 85 7.50 6.30 -5.47
CA SER A 85 6.64 5.19 -5.03
C SER A 85 5.30 5.68 -4.49
N THR A 86 5.27 6.84 -3.85
CA THR A 86 4.01 7.48 -3.41
C THR A 86 3.18 7.94 -4.61
N ILE A 87 3.81 8.49 -5.66
CA ILE A 87 3.12 8.86 -6.90
C ILE A 87 2.48 7.61 -7.54
N TYR A 88 3.21 6.50 -7.64
CA TYR A 88 2.64 5.24 -8.13
C TYR A 88 1.43 4.79 -7.30
N PHE A 89 1.51 4.92 -5.98
CA PHE A 89 0.40 4.61 -5.08
C PHE A 89 -0.82 5.50 -5.35
N ILE A 90 -0.63 6.82 -5.47
CA ILE A 90 -1.71 7.77 -5.77
C ILE A 90 -2.36 7.45 -7.10
N VAL A 91 -1.56 7.33 -8.17
CA VAL A 91 -2.08 7.13 -9.53
C VAL A 91 -2.90 5.85 -9.62
N LEU A 92 -2.38 4.74 -9.08
CA LEU A 92 -3.08 3.46 -9.15
C LEU A 92 -4.26 3.37 -8.16
N GLY A 93 -4.17 4.04 -7.02
CA GLY A 93 -5.28 4.17 -6.08
C GLY A 93 -6.45 4.97 -6.65
N LEU A 94 -6.16 6.10 -7.30
CA LEU A 94 -7.17 6.90 -8.01
C LEU A 94 -7.75 6.12 -9.19
N LEU A 95 -6.93 5.41 -9.96
CA LEU A 95 -7.41 4.57 -11.04
C LEU A 95 -8.40 3.49 -10.52
N ALA A 96 -8.09 2.84 -9.40
CA ALA A 96 -8.98 1.87 -8.79
C ALA A 96 -10.32 2.49 -8.35
N LEU A 97 -10.28 3.71 -7.82
CA LEU A 97 -11.47 4.46 -7.41
C LEU A 97 -12.31 4.89 -8.63
N ILE A 98 -11.67 5.36 -9.70
CA ILE A 98 -12.32 5.69 -10.97
C ILE A 98 -12.99 4.44 -11.59
N LEU A 99 -12.30 3.30 -11.60
CA LEU A 99 -12.88 2.04 -12.07
C LEU A 99 -14.07 1.59 -11.23
N TYR A 100 -14.06 1.87 -9.92
CA TYR A 100 -15.20 1.60 -9.05
C TYR A 100 -16.41 2.46 -9.44
N ILE A 101 -16.19 3.75 -9.73
CA ILE A 101 -17.23 4.66 -10.24
C ILE A 101 -17.83 4.12 -11.56
N PHE A 102 -16.99 3.78 -12.54
CA PHE A 102 -17.44 3.28 -13.84
C PHE A 102 -18.18 1.94 -13.78
N LYS A 103 -17.98 1.15 -12.73
CA LYS A 103 -18.72 -0.10 -12.51
C LYS A 103 -20.15 0.10 -11.99
N GLY A 104 -20.63 1.34 -11.94
CA GLY A 104 -22.01 1.65 -11.58
C GLY A 104 -22.19 2.04 -10.12
N ALA A 105 -21.14 2.53 -9.43
CA ALA A 105 -21.25 3.01 -8.04
C ALA A 105 -22.11 4.28 -7.87
N PHE A 106 -22.81 4.72 -8.93
CA PHE A 106 -23.84 5.77 -8.89
C PHE A 106 -24.99 5.49 -9.87
N SER A 107 -25.12 4.28 -10.42
CA SER A 107 -26.20 3.97 -11.37
C SER A 107 -27.56 3.86 -10.68
N THR A 108 -27.54 3.53 -9.40
CA THR A 108 -28.67 3.57 -8.48
C THR A 108 -28.28 4.58 -7.42
N SER A 109 -29.06 5.65 -7.26
CA SER A 109 -28.84 6.68 -6.23
C SER A 109 -29.10 6.14 -4.82
N SER A 110 -28.42 5.06 -4.46
CA SER A 110 -28.53 4.38 -3.17
C SER A 110 -27.54 5.02 -2.21
N GLU A 111 -28.02 5.41 -1.03
CA GLU A 111 -27.20 5.99 0.04
C GLU A 111 -26.01 5.07 0.40
N VAL A 112 -26.19 3.76 0.23
CA VAL A 112 -25.19 2.72 0.47
C VAL A 112 -23.98 2.85 -0.47
N GLU A 113 -24.19 3.15 -1.75
CA GLU A 113 -23.10 3.32 -2.72
C GLU A 113 -22.25 4.57 -2.41
N ILE A 114 -22.90 5.67 -2.03
CA ILE A 114 -22.23 6.92 -1.62
C ILE A 114 -21.39 6.68 -0.35
N ILE A 115 -21.97 6.03 0.65
CA ILE A 115 -21.25 5.69 1.89
C ILE A 115 -20.05 4.79 1.58
N THR A 116 -20.22 3.79 0.72
CA THR A 116 -19.14 2.88 0.31
C THR A 116 -18.03 3.64 -0.44
N PHE A 117 -18.39 4.58 -1.30
CA PHE A 117 -17.44 5.44 -2.00
C PHE A 117 -16.62 6.32 -1.04
N ILE A 118 -17.30 6.98 -0.10
CA ILE A 118 -16.64 7.79 0.94
C ILE A 118 -15.68 6.90 1.75
N PHE A 119 -16.13 5.72 2.17
CA PHE A 119 -15.31 4.80 2.95
C PHE A 119 -14.07 4.32 2.17
N ARG A 120 -14.21 3.99 0.88
CA ARG A 120 -13.09 3.64 -0.01
C ARG A 120 -12.11 4.79 -0.16
N THR A 121 -12.61 6.02 -0.25
CA THR A 121 -11.79 7.23 -0.34
C THR A 121 -10.98 7.44 0.93
N ILE A 122 -11.63 7.34 2.10
CA ILE A 122 -10.97 7.41 3.40
C ILE A 122 -9.90 6.32 3.53
N ASN A 123 -10.24 5.08 3.17
CA ASN A 123 -9.29 3.97 3.19
C ASN A 123 -8.07 4.28 2.31
N LEU A 124 -8.27 4.76 1.08
CA LEU A 124 -7.17 5.13 0.20
C LEU A 124 -6.23 6.18 0.83
N ILE A 125 -6.80 7.21 1.47
CA ILE A 125 -6.03 8.26 2.16
C ILE A 125 -5.24 7.66 3.33
N VAL A 126 -5.86 6.82 4.16
CA VAL A 126 -5.19 6.16 5.29
C VAL A 126 -4.04 5.27 4.80
N LEU A 127 -4.28 4.45 3.77
CA LEU A 127 -3.25 3.59 3.21
C LEU A 127 -2.09 4.41 2.62
N LEU A 128 -2.37 5.55 1.99
CA LEU A 128 -1.35 6.45 1.49
C LEU A 128 -0.49 7.04 2.61
N VAL A 129 -1.12 7.45 3.72
CA VAL A 129 -0.41 7.96 4.90
C VAL A 129 0.49 6.87 5.47
N VAL A 130 -0.04 5.65 5.69
CA VAL A 130 0.73 4.53 6.21
C VAL A 130 1.86 4.11 5.27
N PHE A 131 1.58 4.07 3.97
CA PHE A 131 2.59 3.79 2.96
C PHE A 131 3.74 4.79 3.02
N ARG A 132 3.44 6.09 2.90
CA ARG A 132 4.45 7.14 2.91
C ARG A 132 5.21 7.21 4.23
N TRP A 133 4.52 7.12 5.36
CA TRP A 133 5.13 7.14 6.68
C TRP A 133 6.04 5.92 6.89
N GLY A 134 5.55 4.73 6.54
CA GLY A 134 6.33 3.49 6.61
C GLY A 134 7.55 3.53 5.71
N SER A 135 7.44 4.01 4.47
CA SER A 135 8.58 4.12 3.54
C SER A 135 9.63 5.09 4.10
N LYS A 136 9.20 6.23 4.68
CA LYS A 136 10.12 7.15 5.38
C LYS A 136 10.83 6.49 6.56
N LYS A 137 10.12 5.69 7.34
CA LYS A 137 10.67 5.02 8.53
C LYS A 137 11.62 3.87 8.19
N PHE A 138 11.28 3.05 7.19
CA PHE A 138 11.94 1.76 6.98
C PHE A 138 12.94 1.74 5.82
N ILE A 139 12.83 2.62 4.83
CA ILE A 139 13.86 2.73 3.79
C ILE A 139 15.11 3.36 4.42
N LYS A 140 16.23 2.64 4.34
CA LYS A 140 17.53 3.09 4.84
C LYS A 140 18.47 3.36 3.66
N VAL A 141 19.28 4.41 3.80
CA VAL A 141 20.37 4.71 2.87
C VAL A 141 21.53 3.77 3.21
N GLU A 142 22.15 3.19 2.18
CA GLU A 142 23.37 2.43 2.37
C GLU A 142 24.53 3.42 2.43
N VAL A 143 25.14 3.55 3.62
CA VAL A 143 26.37 4.34 3.79
C VAL A 143 27.51 3.52 3.23
N ASP A 144 28.19 4.08 2.23
CA ASP A 144 29.34 3.47 1.58
C ASP A 144 30.47 3.32 2.61
N LYS A 145 30.64 2.11 3.16
CA LYS A 145 31.66 1.81 4.19
C LYS A 145 33.11 1.98 3.68
N ASN A 146 33.29 2.25 2.39
CA ASN A 146 34.59 2.42 1.75
C ASN A 146 35.04 3.90 1.65
N ARG A 147 34.38 4.84 2.35
CA ARG A 147 34.79 6.25 2.41
C ARG A 147 35.47 6.66 3.73
N GLU A 148 35.80 5.71 4.60
CA GLU A 148 36.48 5.93 5.88
C GLU A 148 37.93 5.40 5.91
N VAL A 149 38.59 5.27 4.75
CA VAL A 149 40.02 4.90 4.67
C VAL A 149 40.77 5.95 3.85
#